data_AF-A0A8H7RMY9-F1
#
_entry.id   AF-A0A8H7RMY9-F1
#
_cell.length_a   1.000
_cell.length_b   1.000
_cell.length_c   1.000
_cell.angle_alpha   90.00
_cell.angle_beta   90.00
_cell.angle_gamma   90.00
#
_symmetry.space_group_name_H-M   'P 1'
#
loop_
_entity.id
_entity.type
_entity.pdbx_description
1 polymer ?
#
loop_
_entity_poly.entity_id
_entity_poly.type
_entity_poly.pdbx_seq_one_letter_code
_entity_poly.pdbx_strand_id
1 'polypeptide(L)'
;MPTLRESRTPNIPHRSPFRIRDSQMSKMQHVSNADRWSFSMELVNMWNMKPLETFNEKRNEQSENLFSSGNLLTQLLVSQAILDSNEFQILSFEKLDKLKKQYVELHEHIKNITKSIHLENRIKNISKSLANVNLKNSRNSILYLENQRQDNDHKISQLTSQLEDMKSKEIAMKKTILQHTAGVLSKGIQKIESAPQTSTFSSHYHDKAILLDSELDQISNRVDFLLSRYCSYTRSVPDSSVEKISLLDQHLSQQKHSLKEGKSHKADQIKGQLIEIEHERNSLLSKLVDLEIKSTKMLATLSSYSNRQRALKLESLQYKGESIELQIWDRLRKMDADTGQNIPTPKQDPRYEQQLKDQSEFYTNSIQQQTELLEKNSRMCDQLQIDCSKLKSVKLGLDNLVREKSRILDDKDNQISRLNADLRTRQHQAQKANNAPYRPENRDEKEKMKKQFLEKEARWTEHTHNMEDRFDELLEDFDKLTNTAIEFDSSRMKFDRTIDNLNGKINKLEVELLDEKVHKIGYSQGESPTTASLRKEFRLLVAEMKNTHQTRMDREAQEIHRLQSQLEELQNTGSNKYVRSNTMAIQTDL
;
A
#
# COMPACT_ATOMS: atom_id res chain seq x y z
N MET A 1 -51.10 54.58 -2.18
CA MET A 1 -52.32 54.24 -1.40
C MET A 1 -53.11 53.17 -2.18
N PRO A 2 -53.85 52.28 -1.48
CA PRO A 2 -53.88 50.81 -1.66
C PRO A 2 -54.77 50.31 -2.84
N THR A 3 -54.85 49.02 -3.22
CA THR A 3 -54.63 47.75 -2.47
C THR A 3 -53.83 46.65 -3.21
N LEU A 4 -53.44 45.61 -2.46
CA LEU A 4 -52.96 44.31 -2.96
C LEU A 4 -53.99 43.55 -3.81
N ARG A 5 -53.51 42.70 -4.73
CA ARG A 5 -54.11 41.38 -5.02
C ARG A 5 -53.07 40.41 -5.58
N GLU A 6 -52.85 39.31 -4.86
CA GLU A 6 -52.06 38.17 -5.34
C GLU A 6 -52.84 37.37 -6.39
N SER A 7 -52.15 36.88 -7.42
CA SER A 7 -52.67 35.81 -8.28
C SER A 7 -51.58 34.75 -8.47
N ARG A 8 -51.89 33.54 -7.97
CA ARG A 8 -50.96 32.41 -7.86
C ARG A 8 -50.54 31.87 -9.23
N THR A 9 -49.29 31.43 -9.33
CA THR A 9 -48.78 30.63 -10.46
C THR A 9 -49.36 29.20 -10.44
N PRO A 10 -49.52 28.55 -11.61
CA PRO A 10 -50.05 27.19 -11.67
C PRO A 10 -48.98 26.14 -11.32
N ASN A 11 -49.31 25.24 -10.40
CA ASN A 11 -48.49 24.08 -10.03
C ASN A 11 -48.35 23.10 -11.20
N ILE A 12 -47.13 22.65 -11.49
CA ILE A 12 -46.86 21.52 -12.39
C ILE A 12 -46.77 20.24 -11.52
N PRO A 13 -47.52 19.17 -11.82
CA PRO A 13 -47.51 17.96 -11.00
C PRO A 13 -46.24 17.12 -11.24
N HIS A 14 -45.45 16.92 -10.18
CA HIS A 14 -44.38 15.92 -10.16
C HIS A 14 -44.98 14.51 -10.27
N ARG A 15 -44.82 13.87 -11.43
CA ARG A 15 -45.19 12.45 -11.63
C ARG A 15 -44.14 11.53 -11.00
N SER A 16 -44.54 10.81 -9.96
CA SER A 16 -43.91 9.55 -9.56
C SER A 16 -44.13 8.46 -10.62
N PRO A 17 -43.11 7.64 -10.92
CA PRO A 17 -43.29 6.32 -11.51
C PRO A 17 -42.88 5.20 -10.53
N PHE A 18 -43.87 4.37 -10.22
CA PHE A 18 -43.88 3.23 -9.31
C PHE A 18 -42.69 2.24 -9.37
N ARG A 19 -42.47 1.64 -8.19
CA ARG A 19 -41.96 0.28 -7.93
C ARG A 19 -42.26 -0.72 -9.07
N ILE A 20 -41.24 -1.48 -9.48
CA ILE A 20 -41.42 -2.88 -9.91
C ILE A 20 -40.45 -3.73 -9.07
N ARG A 21 -40.98 -4.81 -8.50
CA ARG A 21 -40.29 -5.73 -7.57
C ARG A 21 -39.83 -6.98 -8.35
N ASP A 22 -38.79 -7.63 -7.84
CA ASP A 22 -38.39 -9.02 -8.06
C ASP A 22 -38.07 -9.52 -9.48
N SER A 23 -36.80 -9.90 -9.71
CA SER A 23 -36.43 -11.33 -9.69
C SER A 23 -34.92 -11.51 -9.77
N GLN A 24 -34.36 -12.39 -8.94
CA GLN A 24 -32.96 -12.78 -9.05
C GLN A 24 -32.73 -13.72 -10.24
N MET A 25 -31.72 -13.42 -11.05
CA MET A 25 -31.08 -14.37 -11.96
C MET A 25 -29.56 -14.15 -11.88
N SER A 26 -28.91 -14.86 -10.96
CA SER A 26 -27.46 -14.83 -10.82
C SER A 26 -26.80 -15.48 -12.04
N LYS A 27 -26.22 -14.66 -12.93
CA LYS A 27 -25.19 -15.12 -13.88
C LYS A 27 -23.83 -14.68 -13.36
N MET A 28 -23.17 -15.58 -12.66
CA MET A 28 -21.74 -15.44 -12.35
C MET A 28 -20.93 -15.45 -13.66
N GLN A 29 -20.54 -14.27 -14.14
CA GLN A 29 -19.36 -14.18 -14.99
C GLN A 29 -18.14 -14.18 -14.08
N HIS A 30 -17.44 -15.32 -14.04
CA HIS A 30 -16.09 -15.39 -13.49
C HIS A 30 -15.18 -14.44 -14.29
N VAL A 31 -14.86 -13.29 -13.72
CA VAL A 31 -13.71 -12.49 -14.15
C VAL A 31 -12.49 -13.02 -13.40
N SER A 32 -11.57 -13.64 -14.14
CA SER A 32 -10.34 -14.21 -13.59
C SER A 32 -9.42 -13.11 -13.06
N ASN A 33 -9.30 -13.02 -11.73
CA ASN A 33 -8.40 -12.09 -11.03
C ASN A 33 -6.90 -12.45 -11.14
N ALA A 34 -6.50 -13.25 -12.14
CA ALA A 34 -5.15 -13.79 -12.27
C ALA A 34 -4.13 -12.81 -12.87
N ASP A 35 -4.55 -11.90 -13.76
CA ASP A 35 -3.62 -11.13 -14.60
C ASP A 35 -3.22 -9.75 -14.03
N ARG A 36 -3.27 -9.56 -12.69
CA ARG A 36 -2.86 -8.30 -12.04
C ARG A 36 -1.51 -8.35 -11.32
N TRP A 37 -0.68 -9.33 -11.66
CA TRP A 37 0.75 -9.37 -11.33
C TRP A 37 1.59 -9.10 -12.58
N SER A 38 1.60 -7.84 -13.04
CA SER A 38 2.45 -7.47 -14.17
C SER A 38 3.91 -7.36 -13.72
N PHE A 39 4.79 -8.13 -14.34
CA PHE A 39 6.26 -8.06 -14.23
C PHE A 39 6.84 -6.62 -14.30
N SER A 40 6.15 -5.70 -14.99
CA SER A 40 6.50 -4.27 -15.03
C SER A 40 6.44 -3.56 -13.67
N MET A 41 5.59 -4.00 -12.73
CA MET A 41 5.48 -3.41 -11.39
C MET A 41 6.67 -3.82 -10.51
N GLU A 42 7.14 -5.05 -10.69
CA GLU A 42 8.30 -5.60 -9.98
C GLU A 42 9.61 -5.02 -10.53
N LEU A 43 9.69 -4.83 -11.86
CA LEU A 43 10.76 -4.04 -12.49
C LEU A 43 10.78 -2.59 -12.00
N VAL A 44 9.64 -1.91 -11.84
CA VAL A 44 9.62 -0.56 -11.27
C VAL A 44 10.14 -0.54 -9.82
N ASN A 45 9.83 -1.56 -9.02
CA ASN A 45 10.38 -1.69 -7.66
C ASN A 45 11.88 -1.99 -7.64
N MET A 46 12.39 -2.79 -8.58
CA MET A 46 13.84 -3.00 -8.76
C MET A 46 14.55 -1.71 -9.22
N TRP A 47 13.94 -0.93 -10.10
CA TRP A 47 14.53 0.31 -10.65
C TRP A 47 14.45 1.51 -9.69
N ASN A 48 13.59 1.45 -8.68
CA ASN A 48 13.51 2.44 -7.60
C ASN A 48 14.52 2.19 -6.45
N MET A 49 15.30 1.10 -6.51
CA MET A 49 16.51 0.97 -5.68
C MET A 49 17.52 2.03 -6.12
N LYS A 50 17.64 3.11 -5.34
CA LYS A 50 18.66 4.14 -5.56
C LYS A 50 20.05 3.49 -5.62
N PRO A 51 20.87 3.72 -6.66
CA PRO A 51 22.27 3.37 -6.60
C PRO A 51 22.90 4.17 -5.44
N LEU A 52 23.66 3.51 -4.57
CA LEU A 52 24.55 4.25 -3.68
C LEU A 52 25.64 4.89 -4.56
N GLU A 53 25.76 6.21 -4.46
CA GLU A 53 26.90 6.93 -5.04
C GLU A 53 28.13 6.63 -4.20
N THR A 54 29.08 5.86 -4.76
CA THR A 54 30.39 5.61 -4.14
C THR A 54 31.53 5.89 -5.13
N PHE A 55 32.01 7.12 -5.09
CA PHE A 55 33.39 7.53 -5.33
C PHE A 55 33.77 8.38 -4.09
N ASN A 56 34.96 8.31 -3.49
CA ASN A 56 36.22 7.69 -3.87
C ASN A 56 37.09 7.46 -2.60
N GLU A 57 38.25 6.79 -2.76
CA GLU A 57 39.26 6.51 -1.70
C GLU A 57 38.86 5.49 -0.60
N LYS A 58 39.70 4.54 -0.16
CA LYS A 58 41.08 4.14 -0.56
C LYS A 58 41.22 2.62 -0.55
N ARG A 59 42.17 2.09 -1.34
CA ARG A 59 42.53 0.66 -1.39
C ARG A 59 43.11 0.20 -0.04
N ASN A 60 42.64 -0.94 0.49
CA ASN A 60 43.53 -2.09 0.64
C ASN A 60 42.78 -3.43 0.81
N GLU A 61 43.52 -4.51 0.51
CA GLU A 61 43.30 -5.91 0.94
C GLU A 61 42.07 -6.65 0.36
N GLN A 62 42.23 -7.02 -0.92
CA GLN A 62 41.68 -8.27 -1.46
C GLN A 62 42.51 -9.48 -0.99
N SER A 63 41.98 -10.26 -0.04
CA SER A 63 42.29 -11.67 0.18
C SER A 63 41.27 -12.22 1.19
N GLU A 64 41.02 -13.53 1.24
CA GLU A 64 40.04 -14.17 2.15
C GLU A 64 38.52 -14.02 1.79
N ASN A 65 38.11 -14.33 0.54
CA ASN A 65 36.84 -15.04 0.23
C ASN A 65 36.67 -15.42 -1.27
N LEU A 66 37.74 -15.93 -1.89
CA LEU A 66 37.78 -16.26 -3.32
C LEU A 66 37.11 -17.59 -3.72
N PHE A 67 36.61 -18.38 -2.76
CA PHE A 67 36.11 -19.75 -3.00
C PHE A 67 34.63 -19.99 -2.67
N SER A 68 33.86 -18.95 -2.32
CA SER A 68 32.40 -19.09 -2.37
C SER A 68 31.95 -19.20 -3.83
N SER A 69 31.26 -20.28 -4.18
CA SER A 69 30.83 -20.58 -5.56
C SER A 69 29.97 -19.48 -6.18
N GLY A 70 29.20 -18.75 -5.36
CA GLY A 70 28.46 -17.58 -5.79
C GLY A 70 29.34 -16.38 -6.17
N ASN A 71 30.53 -16.23 -5.58
CA ASN A 71 31.47 -15.18 -5.91
C ASN A 71 32.14 -15.46 -7.26
N LEU A 72 32.57 -16.71 -7.50
CA LEU A 72 33.07 -17.13 -8.81
C LEU A 72 32.02 -16.98 -9.92
N LEU A 73 30.76 -17.39 -9.66
CA LEU A 73 29.68 -17.20 -10.63
C LEU A 73 29.42 -15.71 -10.90
N THR A 74 29.43 -14.87 -9.87
CA THR A 74 29.27 -13.41 -10.03
C THR A 74 30.44 -12.81 -10.82
N GLN A 75 31.67 -13.22 -10.55
CA GLN A 75 32.86 -12.78 -11.29
C GLN A 75 32.84 -13.23 -12.75
N LEU A 76 32.31 -14.42 -13.04
CA LEU A 76 32.15 -14.96 -14.40
C LEU A 76 31.00 -14.27 -15.16
N LEU A 77 29.90 -13.92 -14.48
CA LEU A 77 28.85 -13.07 -15.03
C LEU A 77 29.34 -11.64 -15.29
N VAL A 78 30.19 -11.09 -14.42
CA VAL A 78 30.81 -9.78 -14.60
C VAL A 78 31.81 -9.80 -15.75
N SER A 79 32.65 -10.83 -15.88
CA SER A 79 33.59 -10.93 -17.01
C SER A 79 32.84 -11.13 -18.33
N GLN A 80 31.78 -11.94 -18.37
CA GLN A 80 30.91 -12.05 -19.55
C GLN A 80 30.24 -10.71 -19.88
N ALA A 81 29.70 -10.00 -18.88
CA ALA A 81 29.08 -8.70 -19.10
C ALA A 81 30.09 -7.64 -19.59
N ILE A 82 31.35 -7.71 -19.17
CA ILE A 82 32.44 -6.86 -19.70
C ILE A 82 32.74 -7.20 -21.16
N LEU A 83 32.83 -8.51 -21.50
CA LEU A 83 33.03 -8.97 -22.88
C LEU A 83 31.89 -8.52 -23.80
N ASP A 84 30.64 -8.77 -23.41
CA ASP A 84 29.44 -8.35 -24.16
C ASP A 84 29.36 -6.82 -24.30
N SER A 85 29.89 -6.07 -23.32
CA SER A 85 29.88 -4.60 -23.33
C SER A 85 30.97 -3.95 -24.18
N ASN A 86 31.94 -4.72 -24.69
CA ASN A 86 33.04 -4.18 -25.51
C ASN A 86 32.58 -3.64 -26.87
N GLU A 87 31.50 -4.20 -27.43
CA GLU A 87 30.95 -3.78 -28.72
C GLU A 87 30.05 -2.53 -28.63
N PHE A 88 29.72 -2.06 -27.41
CA PHE A 88 28.81 -0.93 -27.27
C PHE A 88 29.45 0.41 -27.61
N GLN A 89 28.80 1.14 -28.52
CA GLN A 89 29.26 2.44 -28.98
C GLN A 89 29.17 3.49 -27.86
N ILE A 90 30.32 4.03 -27.46
CA ILE A 90 30.39 5.19 -26.58
C ILE A 90 30.05 6.45 -27.40
N LEU A 91 28.81 6.91 -27.24
CA LEU A 91 28.33 8.23 -27.67
C LEU A 91 29.20 9.36 -27.07
N SER A 92 29.35 10.47 -27.79
CA SER A 92 29.95 11.69 -27.24
C SER A 92 29.03 12.35 -26.20
N PHE A 93 29.62 13.03 -25.22
CA PHE A 93 28.88 13.69 -24.12
C PHE A 93 27.71 14.56 -24.61
N GLU A 94 27.94 15.39 -25.64
CA GLU A 94 26.90 16.26 -26.22
C GLU A 94 25.73 15.46 -26.84
N LYS A 95 26.01 14.30 -27.46
CA LYS A 95 24.95 13.42 -28.00
C LYS A 95 24.19 12.72 -26.87
N LEU A 96 24.89 12.28 -25.82
CA LEU A 96 24.28 11.69 -24.64
C LEU A 96 23.35 12.67 -23.91
N ASP A 97 23.76 13.92 -23.75
CA ASP A 97 22.97 14.94 -23.06
C ASP A 97 21.72 15.33 -23.86
N LYS A 98 21.85 15.55 -25.18
CA LYS A 98 20.71 15.71 -26.09
C LYS A 98 19.73 14.54 -26.02
N LEU A 99 20.24 13.31 -25.99
CA LEU A 99 19.44 12.09 -25.90
C LEU A 99 18.74 11.94 -24.53
N LYS A 100 19.41 12.29 -23.42
CA LYS A 100 18.80 12.35 -22.08
C LYS A 100 17.69 13.40 -22.01
N LYS A 101 17.89 14.58 -22.60
CA LYS A 101 16.86 15.62 -22.67
C LYS A 101 15.64 15.16 -23.45
N GLN A 102 15.85 14.58 -24.64
CA GLN A 102 14.78 13.98 -25.45
C GLN A 102 14.05 12.85 -24.73
N TYR A 103 14.75 12.03 -23.95
CA TYR A 103 14.14 10.99 -23.12
C TYR A 103 13.20 11.57 -22.06
N VAL A 104 13.60 12.64 -21.36
CA VAL A 104 12.75 13.32 -20.36
C VAL A 104 11.52 13.95 -21.01
N GLU A 105 11.70 14.67 -22.12
CA GLU A 105 10.61 15.29 -22.90
C GLU A 105 9.61 14.22 -23.39
N LEU A 106 10.11 13.09 -23.92
CA LEU A 106 9.29 11.96 -24.38
C LEU A 106 8.55 11.27 -23.22
N HIS A 107 9.21 11.08 -22.08
CA HIS A 107 8.61 10.48 -20.88
C HIS A 107 7.47 11.34 -20.31
N GLU A 108 7.62 12.68 -20.32
CA GLU A 108 6.52 13.59 -19.96
C GLU A 108 5.36 13.51 -20.97
N HIS A 109 5.66 13.42 -22.27
CA HIS A 109 4.64 13.24 -23.30
C HIS A 109 3.85 11.93 -23.14
N ILE A 110 4.53 10.82 -22.84
CA ILE A 110 3.93 9.51 -22.50
C ILE A 110 3.01 9.63 -21.26
N LYS A 111 3.47 10.34 -20.22
CA LYS A 111 2.68 10.59 -19.00
C LYS A 111 1.42 11.40 -19.30
N ASN A 112 1.50 12.39 -20.19
CA ASN A 112 0.38 13.24 -20.57
C ASN A 112 -0.64 12.51 -21.47
N ILE A 113 -0.19 11.70 -22.44
CA ILE A 113 -1.09 10.82 -23.22
C ILE A 113 -1.76 9.78 -22.32
N THR A 114 -1.04 9.18 -21.38
CA THR A 114 -1.62 8.20 -20.43
C THR A 114 -2.75 8.82 -19.60
N LYS A 115 -2.59 10.07 -19.13
CA LYS A 115 -3.68 10.83 -18.48
C LYS A 115 -4.85 11.07 -19.45
N SER A 116 -4.58 11.46 -20.70
CA SER A 116 -5.60 11.68 -21.72
C SER A 116 -6.44 10.41 -21.97
N ILE A 117 -5.80 9.26 -22.17
CA ILE A 117 -6.47 7.95 -22.32
C ILE A 117 -7.34 7.63 -21.09
N HIS A 118 -6.87 7.95 -19.89
CA HIS A 118 -7.65 7.72 -18.67
C HIS A 118 -8.90 8.63 -18.59
N LEU A 119 -8.77 9.90 -18.99
CA LEU A 119 -9.90 10.83 -19.07
C LEU A 119 -10.92 10.38 -20.13
N GLU A 120 -10.48 10.02 -21.32
CA GLU A 120 -11.38 9.53 -22.39
C GLU A 120 -12.08 8.22 -22.00
N ASN A 121 -11.39 7.28 -21.34
CA ASN A 121 -12.03 6.09 -20.78
C ASN A 121 -13.08 6.43 -19.70
N ARG A 122 -12.83 7.45 -18.88
CA ARG A 122 -13.82 7.93 -17.91
C ARG A 122 -15.03 8.56 -18.60
N ILE A 123 -14.83 9.36 -19.66
CA ILE A 123 -15.91 9.94 -20.47
C ILE A 123 -16.71 8.82 -21.14
N LYS A 124 -16.07 7.83 -21.78
CA LYS A 124 -16.71 6.62 -22.34
C LYS A 124 -17.59 5.91 -21.31
N ASN A 125 -17.08 5.69 -20.10
CA ASN A 125 -17.82 5.01 -19.03
C ASN A 125 -19.01 5.86 -18.53
N ILE A 126 -18.85 7.18 -18.41
CA ILE A 126 -19.95 8.10 -18.09
C ILE A 126 -21.01 8.06 -19.20
N SER A 127 -20.61 8.16 -20.48
CA SER A 127 -21.52 8.06 -21.63
C SER A 127 -22.28 6.73 -21.67
N LYS A 128 -21.63 5.61 -21.30
CA LYS A 128 -22.28 4.29 -21.17
C LYS A 128 -23.31 4.26 -20.04
N SER A 129 -22.98 4.81 -18.88
CA SER A 129 -23.93 4.92 -17.75
C SER A 129 -25.11 5.84 -18.09
N LEU A 130 -24.85 6.98 -18.74
CA LEU A 130 -25.88 7.90 -19.23
C LEU A 130 -26.78 7.24 -20.28
N ALA A 131 -26.22 6.50 -21.23
CA ALA A 131 -26.98 5.77 -22.24
C ALA A 131 -27.95 4.77 -21.56
N ASN A 132 -27.46 3.98 -20.60
CA ASN A 132 -28.28 3.03 -19.83
C ASN A 132 -29.42 3.72 -19.06
N VAL A 133 -29.20 4.90 -18.50
CA VAL A 133 -30.24 5.68 -17.79
C VAL A 133 -31.24 6.29 -18.78
N ASN A 134 -30.78 6.80 -19.94
CA ASN A 134 -31.63 7.44 -20.95
C ASN A 134 -32.40 6.46 -21.87
N LEU A 135 -32.22 5.14 -21.71
CA LEU A 135 -32.95 4.09 -22.45
C LEU A 135 -34.49 4.28 -22.44
N LYS A 136 -35.03 4.96 -21.43
CA LYS A 136 -36.47 5.21 -21.25
C LYS A 136 -36.99 6.52 -21.86
N ASN A 137 -36.12 7.45 -22.27
CA ASN A 137 -36.51 8.86 -22.43
C ASN A 137 -36.49 9.38 -23.88
N SER A 138 -35.56 8.95 -24.75
CA SER A 138 -35.58 9.29 -26.19
C SER A 138 -34.64 8.44 -27.03
N ARG A 139 -35.16 7.87 -28.13
CA ARG A 139 -34.37 7.11 -29.12
C ARG A 139 -33.25 7.95 -29.76
N ASN A 140 -33.49 9.25 -29.96
CA ASN A 140 -32.51 10.15 -30.55
C ASN A 140 -31.37 10.47 -29.58
N SER A 141 -31.65 10.56 -28.27
CA SER A 141 -30.60 10.73 -27.26
C SER A 141 -29.71 9.49 -27.13
N ILE A 142 -30.28 8.30 -27.32
CA ILE A 142 -29.51 7.04 -27.32
C ILE A 142 -28.55 7.01 -28.53
N LEU A 143 -29.05 7.35 -29.73
CA LEU A 143 -28.22 7.40 -30.94
C LEU A 143 -27.06 8.42 -30.84
N TYR A 144 -27.33 9.61 -30.29
CA TYR A 144 -26.28 10.61 -30.05
C TYR A 144 -25.21 10.11 -29.08
N LEU A 145 -25.62 9.51 -27.94
CA LEU A 145 -24.69 8.97 -26.95
C LEU A 145 -23.90 7.77 -27.49
N GLU A 146 -24.50 6.95 -28.36
CA GLU A 146 -23.79 5.84 -29.01
C GLU A 146 -22.76 6.34 -30.03
N ASN A 147 -23.09 7.35 -30.84
CA ASN A 147 -22.12 7.98 -31.73
C ASN A 147 -20.97 8.60 -30.94
N GLN A 148 -21.27 9.34 -29.87
CA GLN A 148 -20.25 9.91 -28.98
C GLN A 148 -19.36 8.82 -28.34
N ARG A 149 -19.93 7.67 -27.97
CA ARG A 149 -19.14 6.51 -27.49
C ARG A 149 -18.25 5.94 -28.59
N GLN A 150 -18.74 5.84 -29.82
CA GLN A 150 -17.94 5.39 -30.97
C GLN A 150 -16.80 6.37 -31.27
N ASP A 151 -17.04 7.68 -31.27
CA ASP A 151 -16.02 8.72 -31.46
C ASP A 151 -14.94 8.65 -30.36
N ASN A 152 -15.35 8.52 -29.10
CA ASN A 152 -14.44 8.34 -27.98
C ASN A 152 -13.62 7.05 -28.10
N ASP A 153 -14.21 5.96 -28.61
CA ASP A 153 -13.48 4.70 -28.83
C ASP A 153 -12.43 4.81 -29.93
N HIS A 154 -12.74 5.49 -31.04
CA HIS A 154 -11.75 5.79 -32.09
C HIS A 154 -10.61 6.66 -31.54
N LYS A 155 -10.93 7.67 -30.72
CA LYS A 155 -9.95 8.54 -30.07
C LYS A 155 -9.07 7.80 -29.05
N ILE A 156 -9.65 6.89 -28.26
CA ILE A 156 -8.89 6.01 -27.35
C ILE A 156 -7.95 5.11 -28.14
N SER A 157 -8.40 4.49 -29.24
CA SER A 157 -7.54 3.67 -30.11
C SER A 157 -6.39 4.47 -30.73
N GLN A 158 -6.65 5.69 -31.23
CA GLN A 158 -5.61 6.58 -31.75
C GLN A 158 -4.58 6.96 -30.67
N LEU A 159 -5.02 7.39 -29.48
CA LEU A 159 -4.13 7.72 -28.37
C LEU A 159 -3.34 6.50 -27.88
N THR A 160 -3.92 5.30 -27.92
CA THR A 160 -3.26 4.06 -27.51
C THR A 160 -2.16 3.67 -28.50
N SER A 161 -2.41 3.74 -29.81
CA SER A 161 -1.40 3.53 -30.85
C SER A 161 -0.25 4.55 -30.72
N GLN A 162 -0.56 5.84 -30.52
CA GLN A 162 0.46 6.86 -30.26
C GLN A 162 1.27 6.60 -28.98
N LEU A 163 0.66 6.05 -27.93
CA LEU A 163 1.35 5.67 -26.70
C LEU A 163 2.32 4.50 -26.93
N GLU A 164 1.94 3.52 -27.74
CA GLU A 164 2.80 2.37 -28.10
C GLU A 164 4.01 2.82 -28.92
N ASP A 165 3.81 3.67 -29.94
CA ASP A 165 4.88 4.27 -30.73
C ASP A 165 5.88 5.05 -29.86
N MET A 166 5.39 5.83 -28.89
CA MET A 166 6.24 6.60 -27.99
C MET A 166 6.96 5.72 -26.98
N LYS A 167 6.32 4.69 -26.43
CA LYS A 167 7.00 3.71 -25.56
C LYS A 167 8.07 2.92 -26.30
N SER A 168 7.84 2.57 -27.57
CA SER A 168 8.86 1.94 -28.42
C SER A 168 10.09 2.85 -28.58
N LYS A 169 9.88 4.15 -28.84
CA LYS A 169 10.94 5.17 -28.87
C LYS A 169 11.63 5.34 -27.52
N GLU A 170 10.90 5.35 -26.41
CA GLU A 170 11.45 5.43 -25.05
C GLU A 170 12.38 4.26 -24.74
N ILE A 171 11.95 3.03 -25.07
CA ILE A 171 12.77 1.81 -24.91
C ILE A 171 14.03 1.87 -25.77
N ALA A 172 13.93 2.35 -27.02
CA ALA A 172 15.08 2.52 -27.90
C ALA A 172 16.09 3.54 -27.35
N MET A 173 15.64 4.73 -26.92
CA MET A 173 16.49 5.74 -26.29
C MET A 173 17.15 5.20 -25.03
N LYS A 174 16.37 4.57 -24.14
CA LYS A 174 16.86 3.96 -22.89
C LYS A 174 17.92 2.89 -23.16
N LYS A 175 17.71 2.03 -24.17
CA LYS A 175 18.70 1.03 -24.62
C LYS A 175 20.00 1.69 -25.04
N THR A 176 19.96 2.75 -25.86
CA THR A 176 21.18 3.45 -26.29
C THR A 176 21.92 4.17 -25.15
N ILE A 177 21.21 4.73 -24.16
CA ILE A 177 21.83 5.31 -22.95
C ILE A 177 22.52 4.24 -22.10
N LEU A 178 21.88 3.07 -21.94
CA LEU A 178 22.44 1.93 -21.20
C LEU A 178 23.67 1.35 -21.90
N GLN A 179 23.63 1.16 -23.22
CA GLN A 179 24.76 0.70 -24.02
C GLN A 179 25.97 1.64 -23.89
N HIS A 180 25.76 2.96 -23.99
CA HIS A 180 26.82 3.94 -23.72
C HIS A 180 27.41 3.75 -22.32
N THR A 181 26.57 3.63 -21.29
CA THR A 181 27.01 3.53 -19.89
C THR A 181 27.82 2.25 -19.66
N ALA A 182 27.36 1.12 -20.18
CA ALA A 182 28.07 -0.16 -20.11
C ALA A 182 29.42 -0.11 -20.86
N GLY A 183 29.47 0.49 -22.05
CA GLY A 183 30.72 0.69 -22.79
C GLY A 183 31.73 1.59 -22.07
N VAL A 184 31.26 2.65 -21.40
CA VAL A 184 32.11 3.53 -20.56
C VAL A 184 32.67 2.77 -19.36
N LEU A 185 31.85 1.96 -18.69
CA LEU A 185 32.29 1.15 -17.55
C LEU A 185 33.32 0.09 -17.95
N SER A 186 33.10 -0.64 -19.06
CA SER A 186 34.07 -1.61 -19.58
C SER A 186 35.44 -0.96 -19.86
N LYS A 187 35.47 0.18 -20.57
CA LYS A 187 36.72 0.92 -20.80
C LYS A 187 37.34 1.52 -19.55
N GLY A 188 36.54 1.77 -18.51
CA GLY A 188 37.04 2.17 -17.19
C GLY A 188 37.80 1.03 -16.50
N ILE A 189 37.21 -0.17 -16.49
CA ILE A 189 37.81 -1.38 -15.89
C ILE A 189 39.09 -1.77 -16.64
N GLN A 190 39.07 -1.83 -17.97
CA GLN A 190 40.27 -2.14 -18.78
C GLN A 190 41.45 -1.21 -18.49
N LYS A 191 41.20 0.09 -18.25
CA LYS A 191 42.25 1.04 -17.86
C LYS A 191 42.84 0.72 -16.49
N ILE A 192 42.01 0.29 -15.53
CA ILE A 192 42.44 -0.06 -14.17
C ILE A 192 43.26 -1.36 -14.20
N GLU A 193 42.86 -2.36 -14.99
CA GLU A 193 43.59 -3.62 -15.17
C GLU A 193 44.94 -3.41 -15.89
N SER A 194 45.03 -2.44 -16.81
CA SER A 194 46.26 -2.13 -17.54
C SER A 194 47.35 -1.38 -16.73
N ALA A 195 47.07 -1.00 -15.48
CA ALA A 195 48.00 -0.23 -14.64
C ALA A 195 48.86 -1.15 -13.74
N PRO A 196 50.21 -1.13 -13.85
CA PRO A 196 51.07 -2.01 -13.07
C PRO A 196 51.06 -1.69 -11.57
N GLN A 197 50.99 -2.72 -10.73
CA GLN A 197 50.89 -2.58 -9.27
C GLN A 197 52.28 -2.53 -8.59
N THR A 198 52.46 -1.58 -7.68
CA THR A 198 53.60 -1.52 -6.75
C THR A 198 53.09 -1.67 -5.32
N SER A 199 53.41 -2.78 -4.66
CA SER A 199 52.84 -3.13 -3.34
C SER A 199 53.90 -3.66 -2.37
N THR A 200 54.20 -2.87 -1.33
CA THR A 200 54.84 -3.30 -0.07
C THR A 200 54.23 -2.50 1.08
N PHE A 201 54.29 -3.04 2.31
CA PHE A 201 53.67 -2.53 3.56
C PHE A 201 52.16 -2.75 3.77
N SER A 202 51.81 -3.88 4.40
CA SER A 202 50.82 -4.00 5.50
C SER A 202 50.86 -5.44 6.01
N SER A 203 51.37 -5.71 7.23
CA SER A 203 51.61 -7.10 7.68
C SER A 203 51.50 -7.32 9.20
N HIS A 204 50.82 -6.44 9.96
CA HIS A 204 50.85 -6.52 11.43
C HIS A 204 49.52 -6.37 12.18
N TYR A 205 48.37 -6.36 11.48
CA TYR A 205 47.04 -6.27 12.11
C TYR A 205 46.15 -7.51 11.96
N HIS A 206 46.64 -8.56 11.28
CA HIS A 206 45.83 -9.72 10.88
C HIS A 206 45.33 -10.56 12.08
N ASP A 207 46.17 -10.78 13.10
CA ASP A 207 45.88 -11.71 14.21
C ASP A 207 44.66 -11.35 15.08
N LYS A 208 44.24 -10.08 15.12
CA LYS A 208 43.07 -9.66 15.91
C LYS A 208 41.76 -9.66 15.12
N ALA A 209 41.82 -9.73 13.79
CA ALA A 209 40.65 -9.92 12.94
C ALA A 209 40.18 -11.38 12.97
N ILE A 210 41.14 -12.31 12.81
CA ILE A 210 40.92 -13.78 12.79
C ILE A 210 40.07 -14.25 13.99
N LEU A 211 40.31 -13.70 15.19
CA LEU A 211 39.63 -14.11 16.41
C LEU A 211 38.13 -13.70 16.42
N LEU A 212 37.79 -12.52 15.90
CA LEU A 212 36.41 -12.04 15.76
C LEU A 212 35.65 -12.69 14.60
N ASP A 213 36.34 -13.01 13.50
CA ASP A 213 35.72 -13.78 12.41
C ASP A 213 35.38 -15.20 12.86
N SER A 214 36.18 -15.81 13.73
CA SER A 214 35.86 -17.12 14.34
C SER A 214 34.57 -17.12 15.18
N GLU A 215 34.25 -16.01 15.85
CA GLU A 215 33.00 -15.86 16.60
C GLU A 215 31.81 -15.60 15.67
N LEU A 216 32.02 -14.81 14.61
CA LEU A 216 31.00 -14.57 13.57
C LEU A 216 30.65 -15.83 12.79
N ASP A 217 31.62 -16.68 12.49
CA ASP A 217 31.38 -17.99 11.86
C ASP A 217 30.67 -18.95 12.82
N GLN A 218 30.99 -18.96 14.11
CA GLN A 218 30.21 -19.74 15.09
C GLN A 218 28.74 -19.27 15.15
N ILE A 219 28.48 -17.96 15.06
CA ILE A 219 27.11 -17.42 15.00
C ILE A 219 26.43 -17.82 13.68
N SER A 220 27.11 -17.72 12.53
CA SER A 220 26.53 -18.12 11.23
C SER A 220 26.17 -19.59 11.22
N ASN A 221 27.11 -20.48 11.58
CA ASN A 221 26.89 -21.92 11.66
C ASN A 221 25.71 -22.29 12.60
N ARG A 222 25.51 -21.52 13.68
CA ARG A 222 24.39 -21.74 14.61
C ARG A 222 23.05 -21.27 14.05
N VAL A 223 23.04 -20.21 13.23
CA VAL A 223 21.86 -19.75 12.48
C VAL A 223 21.53 -20.72 11.35
N ASP A 224 22.51 -21.19 10.60
CA ASP A 224 22.34 -22.17 9.51
C ASP A 224 21.90 -23.55 10.02
N PHE A 225 22.35 -23.96 11.21
CA PHE A 225 21.82 -25.14 11.91
C PHE A 225 20.35 -24.98 12.30
N LEU A 226 19.95 -23.82 12.83
CA LEU A 226 18.55 -23.53 13.16
C LEU A 226 17.66 -23.47 11.90
N LEU A 227 18.13 -22.85 10.82
CA LEU A 227 17.46 -22.85 9.51
C LEU A 227 17.32 -24.26 8.93
N SER A 228 18.39 -25.06 8.96
CA SER A 228 18.36 -26.47 8.50
C SER A 228 17.37 -27.30 9.32
N ARG A 229 17.30 -27.08 10.64
CA ARG A 229 16.33 -27.72 11.53
C ARG A 229 14.90 -27.25 11.29
N TYR A 230 14.69 -26.00 10.91
CA TYR A 230 13.35 -25.48 10.58
C TYR A 230 12.89 -25.97 9.19
N CYS A 231 13.76 -25.95 8.19
CA CYS A 231 13.48 -26.44 6.84
C CYS A 231 13.19 -27.95 6.80
N SER A 232 13.91 -28.75 7.61
CA SER A 232 13.61 -30.18 7.77
C SER A 232 12.30 -30.43 8.53
N TYR A 233 11.90 -29.53 9.44
CA TYR A 233 10.59 -29.59 10.10
C TYR A 233 9.43 -29.15 9.18
N THR A 234 9.65 -28.21 8.26
CA THR A 234 8.62 -27.83 7.26
C THR A 234 8.46 -28.86 6.14
N ARG A 235 9.48 -29.69 5.87
CA ARG A 235 9.40 -30.80 4.90
C ARG A 235 8.60 -32.01 5.39
N SER A 236 8.17 -32.05 6.65
CA SER A 236 7.27 -33.08 7.18
C SER A 236 5.80 -32.61 7.35
N VAL A 237 5.48 -31.39 6.90
CA VAL A 237 4.08 -30.96 6.72
C VAL A 237 3.56 -31.63 5.44
N PRO A 238 2.35 -32.23 5.43
CA PRO A 238 2.20 -33.51 4.73
C PRO A 238 1.95 -33.37 3.24
N ASP A 239 2.73 -34.10 2.45
CA ASP A 239 2.39 -34.46 1.05
C ASP A 239 0.96 -35.01 0.96
N SER A 240 0.45 -35.66 2.01
CA SER A 240 -0.91 -36.19 2.07
C SER A 240 -2.03 -35.16 1.83
N SER A 241 -1.78 -33.84 1.93
CA SER A 241 -2.79 -32.84 1.52
C SER A 241 -2.84 -32.66 -0.01
N VAL A 242 -1.68 -32.68 -0.67
CA VAL A 242 -1.56 -32.59 -2.14
C VAL A 242 -1.96 -33.92 -2.78
N GLU A 243 -1.55 -35.05 -2.18
CA GLU A 243 -2.00 -36.39 -2.56
C GLU A 243 -3.51 -36.54 -2.42
N LYS A 244 -4.13 -36.02 -1.33
CA LYS A 244 -5.59 -36.01 -1.20
C LYS A 244 -6.27 -35.20 -2.29
N ILE A 245 -5.76 -34.01 -2.64
CA ILE A 245 -6.31 -33.23 -3.77
C ILE A 245 -6.20 -34.03 -5.07
N SER A 246 -5.06 -34.68 -5.33
CA SER A 246 -4.85 -35.54 -6.51
C SER A 246 -5.82 -36.75 -6.55
N LEU A 247 -6.03 -37.41 -5.41
CA LEU A 247 -7.00 -38.51 -5.26
C LEU A 247 -8.45 -38.05 -5.45
N LEU A 248 -8.82 -36.88 -4.91
CA LEU A 248 -10.13 -36.27 -5.11
C LEU A 248 -10.35 -35.88 -6.58
N ASP A 249 -9.33 -35.36 -7.28
CA ASP A 249 -9.38 -35.08 -8.72
C ASP A 249 -9.50 -36.34 -9.58
N GLN A 250 -8.81 -37.43 -9.19
CA GLN A 250 -8.97 -38.74 -9.81
C GLN A 250 -10.40 -39.30 -9.61
N HIS A 251 -10.93 -39.19 -8.39
CA HIS A 251 -12.28 -39.68 -8.05
C HIS A 251 -13.40 -38.83 -8.71
N LEU A 252 -13.24 -37.50 -8.77
CA LEU A 252 -14.10 -36.59 -9.56
C LEU A 252 -14.13 -37.00 -11.04
N SER A 253 -12.96 -37.33 -11.60
CA SER A 253 -12.86 -37.77 -12.99
C SER A 253 -13.60 -39.08 -13.22
N GLN A 254 -13.38 -40.09 -12.37
CA GLN A 254 -14.08 -41.38 -12.42
C GLN A 254 -15.60 -41.22 -12.30
N GLN A 255 -16.09 -40.47 -11.32
CA GLN A 255 -17.54 -40.24 -11.15
C GLN A 255 -18.16 -39.45 -12.32
N LYS A 256 -17.43 -38.49 -12.90
CA LYS A 256 -17.87 -37.76 -14.11
C LYS A 256 -17.96 -38.68 -15.34
N HIS A 257 -17.13 -39.72 -15.44
CA HIS A 257 -17.27 -40.75 -16.48
C HIS A 257 -18.50 -41.64 -16.22
N SER A 258 -18.70 -42.15 -14.99
CA SER A 258 -19.88 -42.95 -14.66
C SER A 258 -21.22 -42.20 -14.84
N LEU A 259 -21.23 -40.88 -14.67
CA LEU A 259 -22.41 -40.05 -14.94
C LEU A 259 -22.79 -40.02 -16.43
N LYS A 260 -21.81 -40.15 -17.34
CA LYS A 260 -22.05 -40.18 -18.81
C LYS A 260 -22.60 -41.53 -19.30
N GLU A 261 -22.34 -42.63 -18.58
CA GLU A 261 -22.67 -43.99 -19.03
C GLU A 261 -24.08 -44.47 -18.59
N GLY A 262 -24.82 -43.65 -17.86
CA GLY A 262 -26.29 -43.63 -17.90
C GLY A 262 -27.07 -44.72 -17.14
N LYS A 263 -27.56 -44.38 -15.94
CA LYS A 263 -28.85 -44.89 -15.39
C LYS A 263 -29.56 -43.77 -14.61
N SER A 264 -30.75 -43.37 -15.05
CA SER A 264 -31.43 -42.14 -14.61
C SER A 264 -31.58 -42.01 -13.08
N HIS A 265 -31.91 -43.08 -12.35
CA HIS A 265 -32.10 -43.01 -10.89
C HIS A 265 -30.82 -43.06 -10.06
N LYS A 266 -29.67 -43.44 -10.62
CA LYS A 266 -28.37 -43.31 -9.93
C LYS A 266 -27.69 -41.96 -10.19
N ALA A 267 -28.10 -41.26 -11.25
CA ALA A 267 -27.49 -39.99 -11.65
C ALA A 267 -27.57 -38.92 -10.56
N ASP A 268 -28.69 -38.80 -9.84
CA ASP A 268 -28.85 -37.76 -8.82
C ASP A 268 -28.08 -38.06 -7.53
N GLN A 269 -27.92 -39.34 -7.17
CA GLN A 269 -27.02 -39.76 -6.08
C GLN A 269 -25.55 -39.45 -6.42
N ILE A 270 -25.13 -39.72 -7.66
CA ILE A 270 -23.77 -39.40 -8.14
C ILE A 270 -23.55 -37.88 -8.21
N LYS A 271 -24.54 -37.09 -8.63
CA LYS A 271 -24.45 -35.61 -8.58
C LYS A 271 -24.27 -35.10 -7.15
N GLY A 272 -24.98 -35.66 -6.16
CA GLY A 272 -24.81 -35.31 -4.75
C GLY A 272 -23.37 -35.54 -4.27
N GLN A 273 -22.82 -36.73 -4.55
CA GLN A 273 -21.43 -37.06 -4.21
C GLN A 273 -20.43 -36.15 -4.94
N LEU A 274 -20.63 -35.88 -6.23
CA LEU A 274 -19.77 -34.96 -7.00
C LEU A 274 -19.70 -33.56 -6.37
N ILE A 275 -20.83 -33.02 -5.89
CA ILE A 275 -20.88 -31.71 -5.21
C ILE A 275 -20.12 -31.75 -3.88
N GLU A 276 -20.27 -32.82 -3.10
CA GLU A 276 -19.57 -32.99 -1.81
C GLU A 276 -18.04 -33.09 -2.00
N ILE A 277 -17.59 -33.89 -2.97
CA ILE A 277 -16.18 -34.06 -3.33
C ILE A 277 -15.59 -32.74 -3.88
N GLU A 278 -16.35 -32.02 -4.72
CA GLU A 278 -15.93 -30.71 -5.25
C GLU A 278 -15.85 -29.65 -4.14
N HIS A 279 -16.73 -29.70 -3.15
CA HIS A 279 -16.65 -28.85 -1.96
C HIS A 279 -15.42 -29.17 -1.09
N GLU A 280 -15.14 -30.44 -0.81
CA GLU A 280 -13.94 -30.85 -0.05
C GLU A 280 -12.65 -30.43 -0.76
N ARG A 281 -12.57 -30.67 -2.08
CA ARG A 281 -11.46 -30.22 -2.93
C ARG A 281 -11.24 -28.71 -2.83
N ASN A 282 -12.28 -27.91 -2.99
CA ASN A 282 -12.19 -26.45 -2.92
C ASN A 282 -11.80 -25.96 -1.51
N SER A 283 -12.25 -26.65 -0.45
CA SER A 283 -11.86 -26.39 0.94
C SER A 283 -10.37 -26.67 1.19
N LEU A 284 -9.83 -27.77 0.65
CA LEU A 284 -8.40 -28.08 0.71
C LEU A 284 -7.55 -27.11 -0.12
N LEU A 285 -8.00 -26.75 -1.32
CA LEU A 285 -7.31 -25.80 -2.19
C LEU A 285 -7.22 -24.39 -1.56
N SER A 286 -8.28 -23.93 -0.90
CA SER A 286 -8.25 -22.66 -0.14
C SER A 286 -7.20 -22.69 0.96
N LYS A 287 -7.11 -23.80 1.72
CA LYS A 287 -6.11 -23.97 2.79
C LYS A 287 -4.68 -24.02 2.24
N LEU A 288 -4.49 -24.60 1.06
CA LEU A 288 -3.19 -24.62 0.36
C LEU A 288 -2.74 -23.20 0.02
N VAL A 289 -3.62 -22.40 -0.57
CA VAL A 289 -3.35 -20.99 -0.92
C VAL A 289 -3.05 -20.15 0.33
N ASP A 290 -3.78 -20.34 1.43
CA ASP A 290 -3.49 -19.65 2.71
C ASP A 290 -2.10 -20.01 3.27
N LEU A 291 -1.69 -21.28 3.15
CA LEU A 291 -0.35 -21.74 3.55
C LEU A 291 0.75 -21.17 2.64
N GLU A 292 0.51 -21.10 1.33
CA GLU A 292 1.43 -20.50 0.36
C GLU A 292 1.61 -18.99 0.61
N ILE A 293 0.53 -18.25 0.84
CA ILE A 293 0.55 -16.83 1.23
C ILE A 293 1.30 -16.63 2.56
N LYS A 294 1.17 -17.57 3.51
CA LYS A 294 1.92 -17.51 4.78
C LYS A 294 3.40 -17.83 4.59
N SER A 295 3.74 -18.80 3.74
CA SER A 295 5.11 -19.18 3.41
C SER A 295 5.86 -18.05 2.69
N THR A 296 5.26 -17.47 1.65
CA THR A 296 5.81 -16.31 0.92
C THR A 296 6.02 -15.10 1.82
N LYS A 297 5.08 -14.80 2.75
CA LYS A 297 5.28 -13.77 3.78
C LYS A 297 6.46 -14.08 4.70
N MET A 298 6.62 -15.32 5.15
CA MET A 298 7.77 -15.72 5.96
C MET A 298 9.09 -15.56 5.19
N LEU A 299 9.16 -15.99 3.93
CA LEU A 299 10.34 -15.82 3.07
C LEU A 299 10.69 -14.35 2.85
N ALA A 300 9.69 -13.49 2.63
CA ALA A 300 9.88 -12.05 2.53
C ALA A 300 10.43 -11.43 3.83
N THR A 301 9.93 -11.85 5.01
CA THR A 301 10.50 -11.40 6.28
C THR A 301 11.94 -11.89 6.45
N LEU A 302 12.25 -13.15 6.12
CA LEU A 302 13.59 -13.74 6.23
C LEU A 302 14.61 -13.00 5.33
N SER A 303 14.22 -12.65 4.10
CA SER A 303 15.08 -11.86 3.20
C SER A 303 15.33 -10.45 3.75
N SER A 304 14.31 -9.81 4.35
CA SER A 304 14.47 -8.50 5.01
C SER A 304 15.42 -8.55 6.21
N TYR A 305 15.37 -9.63 7.02
CA TYR A 305 16.32 -9.86 8.11
C TYR A 305 17.75 -10.08 7.60
N SER A 306 17.94 -10.89 6.54
CA SER A 306 19.26 -11.09 5.91
C SER A 306 19.85 -9.79 5.37
N ASN A 307 19.02 -8.96 4.72
CA ASN A 307 19.45 -7.65 4.21
C ASN A 307 19.81 -6.69 5.35
N ARG A 308 19.00 -6.63 6.43
CA ARG A 308 19.29 -5.82 7.62
C ARG A 308 20.57 -6.27 8.34
N GLN A 309 20.80 -7.58 8.43
CA GLN A 309 22.03 -8.15 9.00
C GLN A 309 23.26 -7.76 8.18
N ARG A 310 23.16 -7.79 6.84
CA ARG A 310 24.24 -7.30 5.95
C ARG A 310 24.48 -5.81 6.11
N ALA A 311 23.45 -4.98 6.24
CA ALA A 311 23.60 -3.55 6.51
C ALA A 311 24.34 -3.29 7.83
N LEU A 312 23.94 -3.96 8.92
CA LEU A 312 24.61 -3.83 10.23
C LEU A 312 26.07 -4.35 10.21
N LYS A 313 26.38 -5.38 9.42
CA LYS A 313 27.77 -5.82 9.22
C LYS A 313 28.60 -4.75 8.51
N LEU A 314 28.06 -4.10 7.47
CA LEU A 314 28.74 -3.00 6.77
C LEU A 314 28.95 -1.78 7.67
N GLU A 315 27.93 -1.40 8.44
CA GLU A 315 28.00 -0.30 9.41
C GLU A 315 29.07 -0.57 10.50
N SER A 316 29.14 -1.80 11.02
CA SER A 316 30.19 -2.22 11.96
C SER A 316 31.59 -2.17 11.35
N LEU A 317 31.75 -2.51 10.07
CA LEU A 317 33.03 -2.39 9.36
C LEU A 317 33.41 -0.91 9.14
N GLN A 318 32.44 -0.04 8.85
CA GLN A 318 32.68 1.40 8.73
C GLN A 318 33.21 1.99 10.05
N TYR A 319 32.52 1.77 11.18
CA TYR A 319 32.98 2.26 12.49
C TYR A 319 34.34 1.69 12.90
N LYS A 320 34.69 0.45 12.50
CA LYS A 320 36.04 -0.10 12.68
C LYS A 320 37.08 0.66 11.86
N GLY A 321 36.77 1.02 10.60
CA GLY A 321 37.64 1.85 9.75
C GLY A 321 37.89 3.22 10.36
N GLU A 322 36.82 3.94 10.72
CA GLU A 322 36.89 5.26 11.39
C GLU A 322 37.71 5.20 12.69
N SER A 323 37.55 4.13 13.48
CA SER A 323 38.35 3.91 14.70
C SER A 323 39.85 3.74 14.42
N ILE A 324 40.22 3.06 13.33
CA ILE A 324 41.61 2.89 12.90
C ILE A 324 42.18 4.23 12.42
N GLU A 325 41.43 5.01 11.64
CA GLU A 325 41.86 6.34 11.20
C GLU A 325 42.12 7.28 12.38
N LEU A 326 41.23 7.29 13.38
CA LEU A 326 41.43 8.06 14.62
C LEU A 326 42.69 7.61 15.38
N GLN A 327 42.96 6.29 15.46
CA GLN A 327 44.19 5.79 16.06
C GLN A 327 45.46 6.16 15.29
N ILE A 328 45.39 6.21 13.95
CA ILE A 328 46.50 6.67 13.10
C ILE A 328 46.77 8.16 13.35
N TRP A 329 45.72 8.98 13.39
CA TRP A 329 45.79 10.40 13.74
C TRP A 329 46.39 10.66 15.12
N ASP A 330 45.98 9.90 16.14
CA ASP A 330 46.54 10.02 17.50
C ASP A 330 48.02 9.59 17.57
N ARG A 331 48.44 8.61 16.76
CA ARG A 331 49.86 8.22 16.70
C ARG A 331 50.72 9.24 15.97
N LEU A 332 50.24 9.79 14.85
CA LEU A 332 50.90 10.90 14.15
C LEU A 332 51.12 12.09 15.11
N ARG A 333 50.05 12.51 15.81
CA ARG A 333 50.11 13.59 16.80
C ARG A 333 51.11 13.32 17.94
N LYS A 334 51.28 12.06 18.36
CA LYS A 334 52.28 11.67 19.38
C LYS A 334 53.70 11.66 18.82
N MET A 335 53.91 11.21 17.59
CA MET A 335 55.22 11.27 16.95
C MET A 335 55.69 12.71 16.74
N ASP A 336 54.78 13.62 16.36
CA ASP A 336 55.07 15.05 16.27
C ASP A 336 55.46 15.66 17.63
N ALA A 337 54.95 15.12 18.75
CA ALA A 337 55.32 15.54 20.10
C ALA A 337 56.68 15.00 20.58
N ASP A 338 57.01 13.74 20.26
CA ASP A 338 58.26 13.09 20.69
C ASP A 338 59.49 13.46 19.83
N THR A 339 59.31 13.97 18.60
CA THR A 339 60.43 14.22 17.65
C THR A 339 61.30 15.45 18.02
N GLY A 340 61.03 16.12 19.15
CA GLY A 340 62.08 16.64 20.03
C GLY A 340 62.97 17.79 19.51
N GLN A 341 62.66 18.42 18.38
CA GLN A 341 63.30 19.71 18.06
C GLN A 341 62.71 20.81 18.95
N ASN A 342 63.58 21.59 19.58
CA ASN A 342 63.27 22.83 20.31
C ASN A 342 62.79 23.95 19.35
N ILE A 343 61.72 23.67 18.61
CA ILE A 343 60.89 24.71 18.02
C ILE A 343 60.12 25.30 19.21
N PRO A 344 60.24 26.62 19.50
CA PRO A 344 59.53 27.22 20.61
C PRO A 344 58.04 26.95 20.40
N THR A 345 57.42 26.25 21.35
CA THR A 345 56.01 25.85 21.25
C THR A 345 55.20 27.10 20.93
N PRO A 346 54.57 27.19 19.74
CA PRO A 346 53.69 28.30 19.46
C PRO A 346 52.60 28.19 20.51
N LYS A 347 52.54 29.18 21.42
CA LYS A 347 51.49 29.27 22.45
C LYS A 347 50.18 29.01 21.71
N GLN A 348 49.55 27.87 21.98
CA GLN A 348 48.39 27.45 21.22
C GLN A 348 47.41 28.61 21.26
N ASP A 349 47.15 29.20 20.09
CA ASP A 349 46.31 30.38 19.99
C ASP A 349 44.98 29.97 20.66
N PRO A 350 44.50 30.66 21.71
CA PRO A 350 43.33 30.23 22.46
C PRO A 350 42.10 30.05 21.55
N ARG A 351 42.11 30.63 20.35
CA ARG A 351 41.16 30.33 19.26
C ARG A 351 41.12 28.87 18.83
N TYR A 352 42.24 28.16 18.78
CA TYR A 352 42.30 26.76 18.34
C TYR A 352 41.77 25.81 19.43
N GLU A 353 42.07 26.10 20.70
CA GLU A 353 41.50 25.39 21.85
C GLU A 353 39.97 25.64 21.95
N GLN A 354 39.54 26.88 21.76
CA GLN A 354 38.12 27.25 21.60
C GLN A 354 37.47 26.47 20.44
N GLN A 355 38.11 26.40 19.27
CA GLN A 355 37.57 25.70 18.10
C GLN A 355 37.45 24.18 18.32
N LEU A 356 38.41 23.56 19.02
CA LEU A 356 38.32 22.16 19.43
C LEU A 356 37.17 21.94 20.43
N LYS A 357 36.99 22.86 21.39
CA LYS A 357 35.87 22.83 22.34
C LYS A 357 34.53 22.94 21.61
N ASP A 358 34.36 23.94 20.75
CA ASP A 358 33.15 24.17 19.95
C ASP A 358 32.84 22.94 19.05
N GLN A 359 33.85 22.27 18.48
CA GLN A 359 33.67 21.01 17.74
C GLN A 359 33.24 19.86 18.65
N SER A 360 33.86 19.68 19.82
CA SER A 360 33.44 18.63 20.77
C SER A 360 32.02 18.85 21.28
N GLU A 361 31.62 20.08 21.58
CA GLU A 361 30.25 20.45 21.96
C GLU A 361 29.27 20.20 20.80
N PHE A 362 29.67 20.45 19.56
CA PHE A 362 28.86 20.10 18.38
C PHE A 362 28.63 18.58 18.27
N TYR A 363 29.68 17.76 18.45
CA TYR A 363 29.54 16.31 18.39
C TYR A 363 28.73 15.74 19.56
N THR A 364 28.89 16.24 20.79
CA THR A 364 28.06 15.80 21.93
C THR A 364 26.59 16.16 21.73
N ASN A 365 26.30 17.36 21.21
CA ASN A 365 24.93 17.75 20.85
C ASN A 365 24.35 16.86 19.73
N SER A 366 25.14 16.50 18.72
CA SER A 366 24.72 15.58 17.65
C SER A 366 24.44 14.17 18.17
N ILE A 367 25.26 13.66 19.09
CA ILE A 367 25.06 12.35 19.73
C ILE A 367 23.81 12.39 20.63
N GLN A 368 23.60 13.48 21.37
CA GLN A 368 22.39 13.67 22.18
C GLN A 368 21.12 13.66 21.30
N GLN A 369 21.10 14.41 20.19
CA GLN A 369 19.97 14.39 19.25
C GLN A 369 19.71 12.99 18.67
N GLN A 370 20.75 12.24 18.30
CA GLN A 370 20.59 10.85 17.85
C GLN A 370 20.04 9.94 18.96
N THR A 371 20.46 10.15 20.21
CA THR A 371 19.98 9.39 21.39
C THR A 371 18.50 9.68 21.66
N GLU A 372 18.08 10.95 21.59
CA GLU A 372 16.67 11.35 21.72
C GLU A 372 15.79 10.78 20.60
N LEU A 373 16.30 10.72 19.36
CA LEU A 373 15.61 10.08 18.23
C LEU A 373 15.50 8.56 18.41
N LEU A 374 16.53 7.89 18.92
CA LEU A 374 16.50 6.47 19.25
C LEU A 374 15.50 6.18 20.37
N GLU A 375 15.45 7.01 21.40
CA GLU A 375 14.48 6.87 22.49
C GLU A 375 13.03 7.08 22.00
N LYS A 376 12.79 8.11 21.16
CA LYS A 376 11.48 8.33 20.51
C LYS A 376 11.06 7.12 19.67
N ASN A 377 11.98 6.54 18.91
CA ASN A 377 11.73 5.33 18.12
C ASN A 377 11.47 4.09 19.00
N SER A 378 12.16 3.94 20.13
CA SER A 378 11.90 2.85 21.09
C SER A 378 10.48 2.96 21.65
N ARG A 379 10.10 4.15 22.16
CA ARG A 379 8.74 4.41 22.69
C ARG A 379 7.66 4.14 21.64
N MET A 380 7.92 4.48 20.36
CA MET A 380 7.01 4.17 19.25
C MET A 380 6.90 2.65 18.97
N CYS A 381 8.00 1.91 19.05
CA CYS A 381 7.98 0.44 18.95
C CYS A 381 7.18 -0.20 20.09
N ASP A 382 7.37 0.26 21.32
CA ASP A 382 6.63 -0.22 22.50
C ASP A 382 5.12 0.04 22.36
N GLN A 383 4.75 1.24 21.89
CA GLN A 383 3.36 1.59 21.60
C GLN A 383 2.76 0.70 20.50
N LEU A 384 3.46 0.49 19.38
CA LEU A 384 3.03 -0.41 18.31
C LEU A 384 2.88 -1.86 18.80
N GLN A 385 3.72 -2.32 19.72
CA GLN A 385 3.61 -3.63 20.35
C GLN A 385 2.37 -3.74 21.25
N ILE A 386 2.08 -2.70 22.04
CA ILE A 386 0.84 -2.57 22.83
C ILE A 386 -0.38 -2.64 21.91
N ASP A 387 -0.41 -1.88 20.82
CA ASP A 387 -1.55 -1.83 19.92
C ASP A 387 -1.72 -3.12 19.09
N CYS A 388 -0.63 -3.79 18.71
CA CYS A 388 -0.69 -5.14 18.16
C CYS A 388 -1.31 -6.14 19.15
N SER A 389 -1.04 -6.00 20.46
CA SER A 389 -1.63 -6.86 21.49
C SER A 389 -3.15 -6.60 21.66
N LYS A 390 -3.58 -5.33 21.62
CA LYS A 390 -5.00 -4.95 21.63
C LYS A 390 -5.72 -5.46 20.38
N LEU A 391 -5.14 -5.30 19.20
CA LEU A 391 -5.76 -5.76 17.95
C LEU A 391 -5.90 -7.28 17.91
N LYS A 392 -4.95 -8.01 18.50
CA LYS A 392 -5.00 -9.47 18.67
C LYS A 392 -6.12 -9.92 19.63
N SER A 393 -6.38 -9.19 20.71
CA SER A 393 -7.51 -9.51 21.63
C SER A 393 -8.87 -9.16 21.01
N VAL A 394 -8.99 -8.03 20.31
CA VAL A 394 -10.19 -7.67 19.54
C VAL A 394 -10.50 -8.72 18.47
N LYS A 395 -9.48 -9.17 17.71
CA LYS A 395 -9.66 -10.26 16.74
C LYS A 395 -10.18 -11.53 17.41
N LEU A 396 -9.60 -11.95 18.54
CA LEU A 396 -10.05 -13.13 19.27
C LEU A 396 -11.51 -13.01 19.73
N GLY A 397 -11.94 -11.81 20.16
CA GLY A 397 -13.33 -11.52 20.49
C GLY A 397 -14.28 -11.67 19.29
N LEU A 398 -13.89 -11.14 18.12
CA LEU A 398 -14.65 -11.31 16.87
C LEU A 398 -14.70 -12.77 16.41
N ASP A 399 -13.58 -13.50 16.45
CA ASP A 399 -13.50 -14.92 16.10
C ASP A 399 -14.37 -15.80 17.02
N ASN A 400 -14.61 -15.38 18.27
CA ASN A 400 -15.53 -16.03 19.20
C ASN A 400 -17.00 -15.66 18.88
N LEU A 401 -17.29 -14.38 18.62
CA LEU A 401 -18.64 -13.92 18.25
C LEU A 401 -19.13 -14.56 16.95
N VAL A 402 -18.27 -14.69 15.94
CA VAL A 402 -18.58 -15.38 14.68
C VAL A 402 -18.92 -16.85 14.94
N ARG A 403 -18.09 -17.56 15.73
CA ARG A 403 -18.36 -18.96 16.10
C ARG A 403 -19.69 -19.15 16.83
N GLU A 404 -20.05 -18.20 17.71
CA GLU A 404 -21.33 -18.27 18.42
C GLU A 404 -22.52 -17.96 17.50
N LYS A 405 -22.41 -16.99 16.59
CA LYS A 405 -23.45 -16.73 15.59
C LYS A 405 -23.61 -17.87 14.58
N SER A 406 -22.52 -18.56 14.20
CA SER A 406 -22.60 -19.79 13.39
C SER A 406 -23.40 -20.89 14.10
N ARG A 407 -23.12 -21.17 15.38
CA ARG A 407 -23.89 -22.16 16.17
C ARG A 407 -25.38 -21.83 16.22
N ILE A 408 -25.72 -20.56 16.45
CA ILE A 408 -27.12 -20.11 16.48
C ILE A 408 -27.79 -20.32 15.11
N LEU A 409 -27.09 -20.11 14.00
CA LEU A 409 -27.61 -20.41 12.66
C LEU A 409 -27.80 -21.92 12.45
N ASP A 410 -26.81 -22.75 12.82
CA ASP A 410 -26.91 -24.21 12.74
C ASP A 410 -28.12 -24.74 13.54
N ASP A 411 -28.36 -24.22 14.74
CA ASP A 411 -29.53 -24.55 15.56
C ASP A 411 -30.86 -24.12 14.91
N LYS A 412 -30.89 -22.98 14.22
CA LYS A 412 -32.07 -22.51 13.47
C LYS A 412 -32.33 -23.35 12.22
N ASP A 413 -31.30 -23.73 11.47
CA ASP A 413 -31.44 -24.61 10.31
C ASP A 413 -31.86 -26.03 10.72
N ASN A 414 -31.39 -26.52 11.87
CA ASN A 414 -31.89 -27.74 12.51
C ASN A 414 -33.39 -27.61 12.89
N GLN A 415 -33.81 -26.46 13.45
CA GLN A 415 -35.21 -26.20 13.79
C GLN A 415 -36.10 -26.16 12.53
N ILE A 416 -35.66 -25.47 11.47
CA ILE A 416 -36.35 -25.39 10.18
C ILE A 416 -36.47 -26.78 9.54
N SER A 417 -35.40 -27.58 9.60
CA SER A 417 -35.39 -28.95 9.08
C SER A 417 -36.41 -29.86 9.79
N ARG A 418 -36.54 -29.75 11.13
CA ARG A 418 -37.57 -30.46 11.91
C ARG A 418 -38.98 -30.03 11.51
N LEU A 419 -39.24 -28.72 11.46
CA LEU A 419 -40.56 -28.18 11.07
C LEU A 419 -40.96 -28.58 9.63
N ASN A 420 -40.00 -28.64 8.70
CA ASN A 420 -40.23 -29.13 7.34
C ASN A 420 -40.55 -30.63 7.30
N ALA A 421 -39.92 -31.46 8.15
CA ALA A 421 -40.26 -32.88 8.28
C ALA A 421 -41.67 -33.09 8.86
N ASP A 422 -42.04 -32.31 9.88
CA ASP A 422 -43.39 -32.31 10.44
C ASP A 422 -44.46 -31.89 9.42
N LEU A 423 -44.19 -30.82 8.63
CA LEU A 423 -45.08 -30.36 7.57
C LEU A 423 -45.29 -31.43 6.49
N ARG A 424 -44.22 -32.10 6.02
CA ARG A 424 -44.32 -33.22 5.08
C ARG A 424 -45.13 -34.37 5.66
N THR A 425 -44.93 -34.70 6.93
CA THR A 425 -45.68 -35.76 7.64
C THR A 425 -47.17 -35.42 7.71
N ARG A 426 -47.53 -34.19 8.09
CA ARG A 426 -48.92 -33.69 8.09
C ARG A 426 -49.52 -33.68 6.69
N GLN A 427 -48.76 -33.30 5.66
CA GLN A 427 -49.24 -33.28 4.28
C GLN A 427 -49.55 -34.70 3.78
N HIS A 428 -48.71 -35.69 4.09
CA HIS A 428 -48.99 -37.10 3.80
C HIS A 428 -50.17 -37.66 4.61
N GLN A 429 -50.35 -37.25 5.87
CA GLN A 429 -51.54 -37.61 6.66
C GLN A 429 -52.82 -37.03 6.04
N ALA A 430 -52.81 -35.75 5.63
CA ALA A 430 -53.93 -35.10 4.96
C ALA A 430 -54.26 -35.75 3.60
N GLN A 431 -53.25 -36.13 2.82
CA GLN A 431 -53.43 -36.90 1.58
C GLN A 431 -54.08 -38.27 1.83
N LYS A 432 -53.68 -38.98 2.89
CA LYS A 432 -54.32 -40.25 3.28
C LYS A 432 -55.76 -40.05 3.76
N ALA A 433 -56.03 -38.99 4.51
CA ALA A 433 -57.37 -38.66 5.00
C ALA A 433 -58.34 -38.28 3.86
N ASN A 434 -57.87 -37.58 2.82
CA ASN A 434 -58.68 -37.20 1.66
C ASN A 434 -59.18 -38.40 0.81
N ASN A 435 -58.62 -39.60 1.01
CA ASN A 435 -59.08 -40.83 0.36
C ASN A 435 -60.11 -41.61 1.20
N ALA A 436 -60.48 -41.13 2.39
CA ALA A 436 -61.50 -41.77 3.23
C ALA A 436 -62.93 -41.35 2.79
N PRO A 437 -63.93 -42.25 2.87
CA PRO A 437 -65.32 -41.90 2.52
C PRO A 437 -65.86 -40.73 3.36
N TYR A 438 -66.55 -39.82 2.68
CA TYR A 438 -67.00 -38.53 3.20
C TYR A 438 -67.86 -38.65 4.47
N ARG A 439 -67.40 -38.10 5.60
CA ARG A 439 -68.16 -38.03 6.86
C ARG A 439 -68.65 -36.58 7.13
N PRO A 440 -69.95 -36.30 7.36
CA PRO A 440 -70.49 -34.93 7.24
C PRO A 440 -70.29 -33.98 8.43
N GLU A 441 -69.52 -34.32 9.46
CA GLU A 441 -69.62 -33.66 10.79
C GLU A 441 -68.71 -32.42 11.01
N ASN A 442 -67.76 -32.10 10.13
CA ASN A 442 -66.69 -31.13 10.44
C ASN A 442 -66.98 -29.67 9.98
N ARG A 443 -68.19 -29.15 10.22
CA ARG A 443 -68.52 -27.73 9.93
C ARG A 443 -67.82 -26.78 10.91
N ASP A 444 -67.88 -27.08 12.21
CA ASP A 444 -67.37 -26.22 13.27
C ASP A 444 -65.83 -26.13 13.27
N GLU A 445 -65.15 -27.22 12.92
CA GLU A 445 -63.70 -27.23 12.74
C GLU A 445 -63.27 -26.34 11.56
N LYS A 446 -64.04 -26.33 10.48
CA LYS A 446 -63.78 -25.47 9.32
C LYS A 446 -63.93 -23.99 9.68
N GLU A 447 -64.88 -23.64 10.56
CA GLU A 447 -65.03 -22.28 11.07
C GLU A 447 -63.91 -21.89 12.06
N LYS A 448 -63.48 -22.80 12.95
CA LYS A 448 -62.29 -22.60 13.79
C LYS A 448 -61.02 -22.38 12.97
N MET A 449 -60.80 -23.18 11.92
CA MET A 449 -59.65 -23.05 11.01
C MET A 449 -59.68 -21.73 10.23
N LYS A 450 -60.87 -21.29 9.76
CA LYS A 450 -61.03 -19.95 9.15
C LYS A 450 -60.69 -18.83 10.13
N LYS A 451 -61.15 -18.93 11.39
CA LYS A 451 -60.85 -17.93 12.42
C LYS A 451 -59.35 -17.85 12.72
N GLN A 452 -58.67 -18.99 12.82
CA GLN A 452 -57.20 -19.03 12.98
C GLN A 452 -56.44 -18.50 11.76
N PHE A 453 -56.97 -18.68 10.55
CA PHE A 453 -56.39 -18.09 9.34
C PHE A 453 -56.51 -16.57 9.36
N LEU A 454 -57.71 -16.04 9.61
CA LEU A 454 -57.97 -14.60 9.72
C LEU A 454 -57.12 -13.93 10.82
N GLU A 455 -56.92 -14.60 11.96
CA GLU A 455 -56.06 -14.10 13.04
C GLU A 455 -54.58 -14.05 12.61
N LYS A 456 -54.10 -15.07 11.89
CA LYS A 456 -52.72 -15.06 11.35
C LYS A 456 -52.54 -14.01 10.25
N GLU A 457 -53.54 -13.84 9.40
CA GLU A 457 -53.57 -12.81 8.35
C GLU A 457 -53.52 -11.42 8.99
N ALA A 458 -54.36 -11.14 10.00
CA ALA A 458 -54.35 -9.89 10.75
C ALA A 458 -52.99 -9.59 11.39
N ARG A 459 -52.39 -10.55 12.11
CA ARG A 459 -51.05 -10.41 12.70
C ARG A 459 -49.96 -10.19 11.64
N TRP A 460 -50.10 -10.79 10.45
CA TRP A 460 -49.15 -10.60 9.36
C TRP A 460 -49.30 -9.23 8.70
N THR A 461 -50.53 -8.72 8.55
CA THR A 461 -50.77 -7.34 8.09
C THR A 461 -50.27 -6.30 9.09
N GLU A 462 -50.50 -6.51 10.38
CA GLU A 462 -50.00 -5.64 11.46
C GLU A 462 -48.47 -5.62 11.51
N HIS A 463 -47.83 -6.80 11.42
CA HIS A 463 -46.37 -6.89 11.34
C HIS A 463 -45.80 -6.22 10.08
N THR A 464 -46.49 -6.36 8.94
CA THR A 464 -46.08 -5.70 7.69
C THR A 464 -46.18 -4.18 7.82
N HIS A 465 -47.28 -3.66 8.38
CA HIS A 465 -47.45 -2.21 8.61
C HIS A 465 -46.40 -1.65 9.57
N ASN A 466 -46.13 -2.34 10.68
CA ASN A 466 -45.07 -1.95 11.63
C ASN A 466 -43.68 -1.92 10.98
N MET A 467 -43.41 -2.85 10.05
CA MET A 467 -42.17 -2.84 9.28
C MET A 467 -42.13 -1.69 8.26
N GLU A 468 -43.25 -1.34 7.62
CA GLU A 468 -43.35 -0.16 6.75
C GLU A 468 -43.11 1.14 7.54
N ASP A 469 -43.76 1.32 8.69
CA ASP A 469 -43.57 2.49 9.56
C ASP A 469 -42.10 2.66 9.99
N ARG A 470 -41.43 1.56 10.37
CA ARG A 470 -39.99 1.55 10.71
C ARG A 470 -39.09 1.88 9.52
N PHE A 471 -39.47 1.50 8.29
CA PHE A 471 -38.72 1.87 7.10
C PHE A 471 -38.89 3.35 6.76
N ASP A 472 -40.08 3.92 6.97
CA ASP A 472 -40.32 5.34 6.75
C ASP A 472 -39.59 6.21 7.81
N GLU A 473 -39.58 5.82 9.09
CA GLU A 473 -38.77 6.46 10.14
C GLU A 473 -37.26 6.40 9.81
N LEU A 474 -36.77 5.23 9.39
CA LEU A 474 -35.37 5.06 8.98
C LEU A 474 -35.01 5.89 7.74
N LEU A 475 -35.93 6.05 6.79
CA LEU A 475 -35.75 6.93 5.63
C LEU A 475 -35.68 8.41 6.03
N GLU A 476 -36.55 8.85 6.95
CA GLU A 476 -36.52 10.22 7.47
C GLU A 476 -35.17 10.53 8.17
N ASP A 477 -34.64 9.57 8.94
CA ASP A 477 -33.34 9.71 9.58
C ASP A 477 -32.15 9.66 8.59
N PHE A 478 -32.23 8.86 7.52
CA PHE A 478 -31.26 8.92 6.43
C PHE A 478 -31.29 10.26 5.68
N ASP A 479 -32.47 10.85 5.46
CA ASP A 479 -32.59 12.17 4.84
C ASP A 479 -32.05 13.28 5.75
N LYS A 480 -32.35 13.24 7.07
CA LYS A 480 -31.75 14.16 8.06
C LYS A 480 -30.23 14.07 8.08
N LEU A 481 -29.67 12.85 8.10
CA LEU A 481 -28.23 12.61 8.10
C LEU A 481 -27.59 13.10 6.79
N THR A 482 -28.25 12.87 5.65
CA THR A 482 -27.78 13.32 4.33
C THR A 482 -27.77 14.84 4.23
N ASN A 483 -28.83 15.50 4.69
CA ASN A 483 -28.89 16.97 4.74
C ASN A 483 -27.79 17.54 5.66
N THR A 484 -27.60 16.94 6.84
CA THR A 484 -26.53 17.33 7.78
C THR A 484 -25.14 17.19 7.14
N ALA A 485 -24.89 16.09 6.42
CA ALA A 485 -23.62 15.88 5.71
C ALA A 485 -23.39 16.93 4.60
N ILE A 486 -24.44 17.27 3.83
CA ILE A 486 -24.39 18.32 2.80
C ILE A 486 -24.10 19.70 3.41
N GLU A 487 -24.67 20.02 4.58
CA GLU A 487 -24.38 21.27 5.29
C GLU A 487 -22.94 21.33 5.81
N PHE A 488 -22.39 20.21 6.31
CA PHE A 488 -20.98 20.11 6.69
C PHE A 488 -20.05 20.30 5.49
N ASP A 489 -20.30 19.65 4.35
CA ASP A 489 -19.47 19.82 3.14
C ASP A 489 -19.59 21.24 2.56
N SER A 490 -20.78 21.85 2.60
CA SER A 490 -20.98 23.26 2.22
C SER A 490 -20.19 24.22 3.12
N SER A 491 -20.15 23.94 4.43
CA SER A 491 -19.39 24.74 5.40
C SER A 491 -17.88 24.56 5.21
N ARG A 492 -17.43 23.31 5.02
CA ARG A 492 -16.05 22.98 4.66
C ARG A 492 -15.57 23.71 3.41
N MET A 493 -16.36 23.67 2.32
CA MET A 493 -16.05 24.41 1.10
C MET A 493 -15.92 25.93 1.29
N LYS A 494 -16.65 26.53 2.25
CA LYS A 494 -16.50 27.96 2.58
C LYS A 494 -15.20 28.22 3.34
N PHE A 495 -14.81 27.34 4.27
CA PHE A 495 -13.54 27.45 4.97
C PHE A 495 -12.35 27.23 4.04
N ASP A 496 -12.37 26.21 3.18
CA ASP A 496 -11.31 25.94 2.19
C ASP A 496 -11.07 27.17 1.29
N ARG A 497 -12.14 27.76 0.72
CA ARG A 497 -12.04 29.01 -0.07
C ARG A 497 -11.51 30.21 0.72
N THR A 498 -11.77 30.25 2.03
CA THR A 498 -11.27 31.33 2.91
C THR A 498 -9.78 31.13 3.20
N ILE A 499 -9.35 29.89 3.44
CA ILE A 499 -7.95 29.49 3.59
C ILE A 499 -7.17 29.81 2.31
N ASP A 500 -7.68 29.44 1.13
CA ASP A 500 -7.05 29.75 -0.17
C ASP A 500 -6.88 31.27 -0.39
N ASN A 501 -7.90 32.06 -0.02
CA ASN A 501 -7.85 33.53 -0.11
C ASN A 501 -6.82 34.13 0.86
N LEU A 502 -6.76 33.63 2.11
CA LEU A 502 -5.77 34.06 3.10
C LEU A 502 -4.35 33.66 2.68
N ASN A 503 -4.13 32.44 2.22
CA ASN A 503 -2.86 31.98 1.66
C ASN A 503 -2.44 32.83 0.44
N GLY A 504 -3.38 33.15 -0.45
CA GLY A 504 -3.14 34.04 -1.58
C GLY A 504 -2.77 35.48 -1.16
N LYS A 505 -3.28 35.97 -0.03
CA LYS A 505 -2.88 37.27 0.55
C LYS A 505 -1.52 37.20 1.23
N ILE A 506 -1.25 36.15 1.99
CA ILE A 506 0.05 35.91 2.65
C ILE A 506 1.15 35.85 1.58
N ASN A 507 0.98 35.04 0.54
CA ASN A 507 1.97 34.93 -0.53
C ASN A 507 2.24 36.27 -1.25
N LYS A 508 1.22 37.14 -1.40
CA LYS A 508 1.40 38.50 -1.95
C LYS A 508 2.23 39.38 -1.02
N LEU A 509 1.90 39.41 0.27
CA LEU A 509 2.64 40.18 1.28
C LEU A 509 4.07 39.65 1.47
N GLU A 510 4.30 38.33 1.35
CA GLU A 510 5.63 37.73 1.35
C GLU A 510 6.47 38.20 0.14
N VAL A 511 5.87 38.28 -1.06
CA VAL A 511 6.53 38.83 -2.26
C VAL A 511 6.80 40.33 -2.10
N GLU A 512 5.82 41.13 -1.69
CA GLU A 512 5.99 42.59 -1.46
C GLU A 512 7.09 42.87 -0.41
N LEU A 513 7.17 42.05 0.65
CA LEU A 513 8.21 42.16 1.68
C LEU A 513 9.60 41.74 1.16
N LEU A 514 9.67 40.73 0.29
CA LEU A 514 10.92 40.35 -0.38
C LEU A 514 11.40 41.44 -1.34
N ASP A 515 10.50 42.04 -2.12
CA ASP A 515 10.83 43.15 -3.02
C ASP A 515 11.31 44.38 -2.25
N GLU A 516 10.64 44.75 -1.14
CA GLU A 516 11.10 45.82 -0.22
C GLU A 516 12.45 45.51 0.44
N LYS A 517 12.70 44.25 0.82
CA LYS A 517 14.00 43.82 1.34
C LYS A 517 15.09 43.96 0.28
N VAL A 518 14.84 43.49 -0.94
CA VAL A 518 15.78 43.61 -2.07
C VAL A 518 16.01 45.08 -2.42
N HIS A 519 14.98 45.93 -2.39
CA HIS A 519 15.11 47.37 -2.64
C HIS A 519 15.98 48.08 -1.59
N LYS A 520 16.00 47.61 -0.33
CA LYS A 520 16.81 48.17 0.75
C LYS A 520 18.27 47.71 0.77
N ILE A 521 18.61 46.60 0.09
CA ILE A 521 20.01 46.15 -0.05
C ILE A 521 20.83 47.26 -0.71
N GLY A 522 21.89 47.71 -0.05
CA GLY A 522 22.77 48.78 -0.54
C GLY A 522 22.37 50.22 -0.21
N TYR A 523 21.24 50.48 0.46
CA TYR A 523 20.87 51.81 0.97
C TYR A 523 21.04 51.96 2.49
N SER A 524 21.52 50.92 3.19
CA SER A 524 21.39 50.76 4.63
C SER A 524 22.17 51.76 5.51
N GLN A 525 23.18 52.47 4.99
CA GLN A 525 24.02 53.40 5.78
C GLN A 525 24.42 54.72 5.10
N GLY A 526 23.83 55.09 3.96
CA GLY A 526 24.10 56.37 3.26
C GLY A 526 25.49 56.51 2.61
N GLU A 527 26.44 55.63 2.93
CA GLU A 527 27.67 55.45 2.16
C GLU A 527 27.38 54.75 0.82
N SER A 528 28.18 55.05 -0.21
CA SER A 528 28.04 54.40 -1.52
C SER A 528 28.30 52.88 -1.41
N PRO A 529 27.39 52.01 -1.88
CA PRO A 529 27.43 50.59 -1.58
C PRO A 529 28.67 49.90 -2.16
N THR A 530 29.57 49.47 -1.28
CA THR A 530 30.73 48.66 -1.67
C THR A 530 30.31 47.22 -1.98
N THR A 531 30.97 46.60 -2.97
CA THR A 531 30.67 45.22 -3.39
C THR A 531 30.87 44.19 -2.28
N ALA A 532 31.73 44.47 -1.29
CA ALA A 532 31.90 43.67 -0.09
C ALA A 532 30.68 43.77 0.85
N SER A 533 30.10 44.96 1.03
CA SER A 533 28.88 45.16 1.82
C SER A 533 27.69 44.44 1.20
N LEU A 534 27.45 44.62 -0.11
CA LEU A 534 26.38 43.93 -0.84
C LEU A 534 26.48 42.40 -0.73
N ARG A 535 27.69 41.83 -0.82
CA ARG A 535 27.91 40.39 -0.64
C ARG A 535 27.63 39.93 0.79
N LYS A 536 27.89 40.76 1.80
CA LYS A 536 27.58 40.48 3.21
C LYS A 536 26.07 40.54 3.45
N GLU A 537 25.39 41.58 2.98
CA GLU A 537 23.93 41.73 3.08
C GLU A 537 23.20 40.60 2.35
N PHE A 538 23.63 40.23 1.13
CA PHE A 538 23.03 39.11 0.39
C PHE A 538 23.19 37.77 1.13
N ARG A 539 24.36 37.49 1.71
CA ARG A 539 24.57 36.29 2.55
C ARG A 539 23.68 36.29 3.79
N LEU A 540 23.51 37.44 4.44
CA LEU A 540 22.63 37.58 5.59
C LEU A 540 21.16 37.36 5.20
N LEU A 541 20.70 37.93 4.08
CA LEU A 541 19.33 37.73 3.57
C LEU A 541 19.06 36.27 3.19
N VAL A 542 20.00 35.59 2.52
CA VAL A 542 19.86 34.15 2.21
C VAL A 542 19.86 33.29 3.47
N ALA A 543 20.68 33.63 4.47
CA ALA A 543 20.68 32.94 5.76
C ALA A 543 19.39 33.18 6.56
N GLU A 544 18.88 34.42 6.57
CA GLU A 544 17.60 34.78 7.17
C GLU A 544 16.45 34.02 6.51
N MET A 545 16.37 34.05 5.16
CA MET A 545 15.35 33.33 4.39
C MET A 545 15.36 31.83 4.68
N LYS A 546 16.55 31.21 4.74
CA LYS A 546 16.69 29.80 5.12
C LYS A 546 16.21 29.53 6.55
N ASN A 547 16.56 30.41 7.50
CA ASN A 547 16.15 30.28 8.89
C ASN A 547 14.64 30.48 9.09
N THR A 548 14.03 31.42 8.38
CA THR A 548 12.57 31.65 8.37
C THR A 548 11.84 30.44 7.80
N HIS A 549 12.32 29.87 6.69
CA HIS A 549 11.74 28.66 6.10
C HIS A 549 11.88 27.44 7.03
N GLN A 550 13.04 27.25 7.67
CA GLN A 550 13.23 26.18 8.66
C GLN A 550 12.27 26.35 9.85
N THR A 551 12.17 27.56 10.41
CA THR A 551 11.26 27.87 11.53
C THR A 551 9.79 27.60 11.15
N ARG A 552 9.41 27.85 9.89
CA ARG A 552 8.08 27.53 9.36
C ARG A 552 7.86 26.02 9.25
N MET A 553 8.79 25.28 8.67
CA MET A 553 8.77 23.81 8.61
C MET A 553 8.65 23.18 10.01
N ASP A 554 9.40 23.69 10.99
CA ASP A 554 9.38 23.17 12.36
C ASP A 554 8.03 23.44 13.06
N ARG A 555 7.40 24.60 12.81
CA ARG A 555 6.04 24.91 13.30
C ARG A 555 4.98 24.03 12.63
N GLU A 556 5.03 23.89 11.32
CA GLU A 556 4.11 23.02 10.56
C GLU A 556 4.24 21.55 11.05
N ALA A 557 5.45 21.06 11.32
CA ALA A 557 5.68 19.74 11.92
C ALA A 557 5.14 19.61 13.35
N GLN A 558 5.29 20.63 14.20
CA GLN A 558 4.70 20.66 15.54
C GLN A 558 3.16 20.66 15.52
N GLU A 559 2.56 21.40 14.58
CA GLU A 559 1.11 21.46 14.43
C GLU A 559 0.53 20.15 13.88
N ILE A 560 1.22 19.51 12.91
CA ILE A 560 0.90 18.16 12.45
C ILE A 560 0.95 17.16 13.61
N HIS A 561 2.00 17.20 14.45
CA HIS A 561 2.08 16.33 15.63
C HIS A 561 0.94 16.60 16.63
N ARG A 562 0.59 17.86 16.88
CA ARG A 562 -0.55 18.21 17.75
C ARG A 562 -1.88 17.68 17.21
N LEU A 563 -2.13 17.84 15.91
CA LEU A 563 -3.34 17.33 15.25
C LEU A 563 -3.38 15.80 15.24
N GLN A 564 -2.24 15.12 15.09
CA GLN A 564 -2.14 13.67 15.21
C GLN A 564 -2.55 13.20 16.62
N SER A 565 -2.02 13.82 17.68
CA SER A 565 -2.42 13.47 19.06
C SER A 565 -3.91 13.75 19.34
N GLN A 566 -4.48 14.83 18.80
CA GLN A 566 -5.92 15.09 18.92
C GLN A 566 -6.78 14.08 18.15
N LEU A 567 -6.34 13.64 16.96
CA LEU A 567 -7.00 12.58 16.22
C LEU A 567 -6.92 11.23 16.95
N GLU A 568 -5.79 10.92 17.57
CA GLU A 568 -5.61 9.73 18.40
C GLU A 568 -6.54 9.75 19.63
N GLU A 569 -6.66 10.90 20.32
CA GLU A 569 -7.59 11.09 21.43
C GLU A 569 -9.06 10.95 21.00
N LEU A 570 -9.44 11.56 19.86
CA LEU A 570 -10.78 11.44 19.28
C LEU A 570 -11.09 10.01 18.80
N GLN A 571 -10.10 9.29 18.27
CA GLN A 571 -10.25 7.89 17.85
C GLN A 571 -10.40 6.97 19.07
N ASN A 572 -9.61 7.18 20.12
CA ASN A 572 -9.70 6.41 21.37
C ASN A 572 -11.03 6.66 22.11
N THR A 573 -11.53 7.90 22.13
CA THR A 573 -12.83 8.24 22.75
C THR A 573 -14.03 7.81 21.88
N GLY A 574 -13.93 7.95 20.56
CA GLY A 574 -14.95 7.51 19.59
C GLY A 574 -15.14 6.00 19.58
N SER A 575 -14.05 5.23 19.53
CA SER A 575 -14.09 3.76 19.56
C SER A 575 -14.79 3.24 20.83
N ASN A 576 -14.54 3.86 21.98
CA ASN A 576 -15.22 3.53 23.24
C ASN A 576 -16.73 3.84 23.24
N LYS A 577 -17.19 4.89 22.54
CA LYS A 577 -18.64 5.22 22.47
C LYS A 577 -19.44 4.22 21.63
N TYR A 578 -18.91 3.74 20.52
CA TYR A 578 -19.60 2.73 19.71
C TYR A 578 -19.70 1.37 20.42
N VAL A 579 -18.64 0.95 21.13
CA VAL A 579 -18.66 -0.27 21.96
C VAL A 579 -19.72 -0.19 23.08
N ARG A 580 -19.88 0.98 23.72
CA ARG A 580 -20.86 1.18 24.79
C ARG A 580 -22.31 1.26 24.30
N SER A 581 -22.52 1.76 23.08
CA SER A 581 -23.86 1.87 22.49
C SER A 581 -24.38 0.50 22.03
N ASN A 582 -23.53 -0.32 21.40
CA ASN A 582 -23.87 -1.69 21.02
C ASN A 582 -24.10 -2.62 22.24
N THR A 583 -23.52 -2.33 23.41
CA THR A 583 -23.75 -3.15 24.61
C THR A 583 -25.08 -2.83 25.30
N MET A 584 -25.59 -1.59 25.24
CA MET A 584 -26.93 -1.28 25.76
C MET A 584 -28.05 -1.79 24.84
N ALA A 585 -27.91 -1.71 23.52
CA ALA A 585 -28.94 -2.17 22.58
C ALA A 585 -29.19 -3.69 22.64
N ILE A 586 -28.20 -4.49 23.06
CA ILE A 586 -28.35 -5.94 23.25
C ILE A 586 -29.06 -6.26 24.58
N GLN A 587 -29.15 -5.30 25.51
CA GLN A 587 -29.66 -5.53 26.87
C GLN A 587 -31.15 -5.17 27.05
N THR A 588 -31.79 -4.61 26.02
CA THR A 588 -33.23 -4.27 26.00
C THR A 588 -34.13 -5.30 25.31
N ASP A 589 -33.54 -6.30 24.64
CA ASP A 589 -34.24 -7.35 23.87
C ASP A 589 -34.16 -8.75 24.55
N LEU A 590 -34.14 -8.80 25.90
CA LEU A 590 -34.13 -10.03 26.71
C LEU A 590 -35.32 -10.11 27.67
#